data_AF-A0A1Y5F499-F1
#
_entry.id   AF-A0A1Y5F499-F1
#
_cell.length_a   1.000
_cell.length_b   1.000
_cell.length_c   1.000
_cell.angle_alpha   90.00
_cell.angle_beta   90.00
_cell.angle_gamma   90.00
#
_symmetry.space_group_name_H-M   'P 1'
#
loop_
_entity.id
_entity.type
_entity.pdbx_description
1 polymer ?
#
loop_
_entity_poly.entity_id
_entity_poly.type
_entity_poly.pdbx_seq_one_letter_code
_entity_poly.pdbx_strand_id
1 'polypeptide(L)'
;MKKSLILIALTLSSISFASASSCHQSVADQYLDNARGTRFDYMPQISKDATYLETGSIYDIRRQADVGPFSEDKLIFVLTGSIHSGWFSSAIIVNPETCEIEGMQEIESE
;
A
#
# COMPACT_ATOMS: atom_id res chain seq x y z
N MET A 1 17.96 47.32 -33.59
CA MET A 1 16.67 46.57 -33.66
C MET A 1 16.88 45.29 -32.86
N LYS A 2 16.67 45.29 -31.54
CA LYS A 2 15.42 44.93 -30.84
C LYS A 2 14.70 43.70 -31.40
N LYS A 3 14.75 42.64 -30.59
CA LYS A 3 13.78 41.54 -30.40
C LYS A 3 13.70 40.46 -31.49
N SER A 4 14.16 39.26 -31.11
CA SER A 4 13.69 37.94 -31.56
C SER A 4 14.52 36.92 -30.77
N LEU A 5 14.03 35.88 -30.12
CA LEU A 5 12.70 35.30 -29.98
C LEU A 5 12.84 34.42 -28.72
N ILE A 6 12.16 34.79 -27.63
CA ILE A 6 11.92 33.90 -26.50
C ILE A 6 10.66 33.11 -26.87
N LEU A 7 10.69 31.79 -26.75
CA LEU A 7 9.62 30.87 -26.31
C LEU A 7 9.90 29.49 -26.91
N ILE A 8 10.73 28.69 -26.24
CA ILE A 8 10.74 27.24 -26.39
C ILE A 8 10.62 26.63 -24.99
N ALA A 9 9.70 25.68 -24.89
CA ALA A 9 9.52 24.70 -23.83
C ALA A 9 8.92 25.18 -22.49
N LEU A 10 7.60 25.30 -22.45
CA LEU A 10 6.83 25.21 -21.20
C LEU A 10 5.56 24.36 -21.40
N THR A 11 5.75 23.12 -21.84
CA THR A 11 4.66 22.13 -21.90
C THR A 11 5.22 20.75 -21.55
N LEU A 12 5.67 20.57 -20.30
CA LEU A 12 5.93 19.24 -19.76
C LEU A 12 5.70 19.29 -18.24
N SER A 13 4.46 19.50 -17.83
CA SER A 13 4.10 19.53 -16.40
C SER A 13 2.68 19.04 -16.20
N SER A 14 2.44 17.78 -16.55
CA SER A 14 1.26 17.05 -16.09
C SER A 14 1.48 15.55 -16.27
N ILE A 15 2.48 15.02 -15.55
CA ILE A 15 2.46 13.61 -15.18
C ILE A 15 1.50 13.54 -13.99
N SER A 16 0.27 13.14 -14.28
CA SER A 16 -0.79 12.95 -13.30
C SER A 16 -0.40 11.85 -12.31
N PHE A 17 -0.23 12.20 -11.04
CA PHE A 17 -0.13 11.25 -9.93
C PHE A 17 -1.51 10.68 -9.65
N ALA A 18 -1.85 9.57 -10.30
CA ALA A 18 -3.07 8.81 -10.06
C ALA A 18 -2.71 7.40 -9.60
N SER A 19 -2.03 7.27 -8.44
CA SER A 19 -1.46 5.99 -8.00
C SER A 19 -2.06 5.41 -6.72
N ALA A 20 -2.95 6.13 -6.02
CA ALA A 20 -3.46 5.67 -4.72
C ALA A 20 -4.49 4.52 -4.80
N SER A 21 -5.20 4.36 -5.93
CA SER A 21 -6.16 3.26 -6.15
C SER A 21 -5.62 2.13 -7.06
N SER A 22 -4.36 2.19 -7.46
CA SER A 22 -3.80 1.29 -8.48
C SER A 22 -3.04 0.08 -7.92
N CYS A 23 -2.59 0.14 -6.65
CA CYS A 23 -1.73 -0.91 -6.12
C CYS A 23 -2.47 -2.18 -5.69
N HIS A 24 -3.80 -2.15 -5.50
CA HIS A 24 -4.57 -3.28 -4.94
C HIS A 24 -4.29 -4.61 -5.67
N GLN A 25 -4.39 -4.62 -7.00
CA GLN A 25 -4.14 -5.83 -7.79
C GLN A 25 -2.70 -6.31 -7.67
N SER A 26 -1.73 -5.40 -7.77
CA SER A 26 -0.30 -5.73 -7.65
C SER A 26 0.03 -6.32 -6.28
N VAL A 27 -0.53 -5.74 -5.21
CA VAL A 27 -0.36 -6.22 -3.84
C VAL A 27 -1.02 -7.58 -3.64
N ALA A 28 -2.21 -7.80 -4.21
CA ALA A 28 -2.88 -9.10 -4.19
C ALA A 28 -2.05 -10.18 -4.89
N ASP A 29 -1.52 -9.89 -6.07
CA ASP A 29 -0.70 -10.83 -6.84
C ASP A 29 0.60 -11.15 -6.09
N GLN A 30 1.32 -10.13 -5.60
CA GLN A 30 2.54 -10.31 -4.80
C GLN A 30 2.29 -11.13 -3.53
N TYR A 31 1.20 -10.86 -2.81
CA TYR A 31 0.87 -11.61 -1.60
C TYR A 31 0.59 -13.08 -1.91
N LEU A 32 -0.24 -13.36 -2.92
CA LEU A 32 -0.60 -14.73 -3.31
C LEU A 32 0.59 -15.51 -3.85
N ASP A 33 1.49 -14.86 -4.59
CA ASP A 33 2.74 -15.47 -5.07
C ASP A 33 3.69 -15.81 -3.91
N ASN A 34 3.81 -14.92 -2.92
CA ASN A 34 4.62 -15.18 -1.72
C ASN A 34 4.00 -16.26 -0.82
N ALA A 35 2.66 -16.34 -0.78
CA ALA A 35 1.92 -17.33 -0.01
C ALA A 35 1.78 -18.68 -0.72
N ARG A 36 2.38 -18.86 -1.90
CA ARG A 36 2.17 -20.05 -2.72
C ARG A 36 2.56 -21.32 -1.98
N GLY A 37 1.64 -22.28 -1.93
CA GLY A 37 1.79 -23.53 -1.18
C GLY A 37 1.22 -23.47 0.25
N THR A 38 0.80 -22.30 0.72
CA THR A 38 0.06 -22.17 1.98
C THR A 38 -1.36 -22.70 1.80
N ARG A 39 -1.79 -23.58 2.71
CA ARG A 39 -3.17 -24.07 2.75
C ARG A 39 -4.00 -23.19 3.67
N PHE A 40 -4.73 -22.26 3.07
CA PHE A 40 -5.70 -21.43 3.77
C PHE A 40 -6.99 -22.21 4.04
N ASP A 41 -7.55 -22.04 5.23
CA ASP A 41 -8.91 -22.47 5.54
C ASP A 41 -9.94 -21.45 5.01
N TYR A 42 -9.57 -20.17 5.03
CA TYR A 42 -10.29 -19.08 4.38
C TYR A 42 -9.32 -18.21 3.58
N MET A 43 -9.62 -18.06 2.29
CA MET A 43 -8.74 -17.33 1.37
C MET A 43 -8.54 -15.89 1.84
N PRO A 44 -7.28 -15.41 1.97
CA PRO A 44 -7.04 -14.07 2.47
C PRO A 44 -7.68 -13.00 1.59
N GLN A 45 -8.29 -12.01 2.23
CA GLN A 45 -8.96 -10.88 1.60
C GLN A 45 -8.17 -9.62 1.93
N ILE A 46 -7.79 -8.87 0.90
CA ILE A 46 -7.11 -7.57 1.02
C ILE A 46 -8.15 -6.47 0.83
N SER A 47 -8.16 -5.48 1.74
CA SER A 47 -9.03 -4.31 1.67
C SER A 47 -8.93 -3.65 0.29
N LYS A 48 -10.06 -3.30 -0.31
CA LYS A 48 -10.06 -2.67 -1.64
C LYS A 48 -9.43 -1.28 -1.60
N ASP A 49 -9.72 -0.56 -0.53
CA ASP A 49 -9.20 0.76 -0.29
C ASP A 49 -7.91 0.65 0.53
N ALA A 50 -6.89 1.37 0.07
CA ALA A 50 -5.66 1.60 0.80
C ALA A 50 -5.81 2.85 1.67
N THR A 51 -5.19 2.84 2.84
CA THR A 51 -4.97 4.05 3.62
C THR A 51 -3.63 4.64 3.23
N TYR A 52 -3.63 5.87 2.70
CA TYR A 52 -2.39 6.63 2.51
C TYR A 52 -1.92 7.17 3.85
N LEU A 53 -0.67 6.86 4.20
CA LEU A 53 -0.04 7.29 5.43
C LEU A 53 1.18 8.15 5.10
N GLU A 54 1.10 9.43 5.46
CA GLU A 54 2.22 10.36 5.28
C GLU A 54 3.39 10.00 6.20
N THR A 55 4.60 10.33 5.75
CA THR A 55 5.85 10.18 6.49
C THR A 55 5.71 10.70 7.93
N GLY A 56 6.16 9.91 8.90
CA GLY A 56 6.08 10.25 10.32
C GLY A 56 4.70 10.10 10.97
N SER A 57 3.66 9.78 10.21
CA SER A 57 2.30 9.53 10.73
C SER A 57 2.13 8.09 11.22
N ILE A 58 1.19 7.90 12.14
CA ILE A 58 0.78 6.59 12.66
C ILE A 58 -0.65 6.32 12.20
N TYR A 59 -0.92 5.11 11.74
CA TYR A 59 -2.27 4.65 11.43
C TYR A 59 -2.81 3.77 12.56
N ASP A 60 -3.80 4.29 13.28
CA ASP A 60 -4.52 3.56 14.33
C ASP A 60 -5.58 2.64 13.68
N ILE A 61 -5.21 1.39 13.40
CA ILE A 61 -6.11 0.44 12.74
C ILE A 61 -7.24 0.02 13.69
N ARG A 62 -6.88 -0.35 14.92
CA ARG A 62 -7.82 -0.69 16.00
C ARG A 62 -7.17 -0.48 17.36
N ARG A 63 -7.93 -0.75 18.43
CA ARG A 63 -7.40 -0.69 19.81
C ARG A 63 -6.15 -1.57 19.90
N GLN A 64 -5.04 -0.95 20.32
CA GLN A 64 -3.74 -1.60 20.52
C GLN A 64 -3.08 -2.16 19.25
N ALA A 65 -3.53 -1.76 18.06
CA ALA A 65 -2.85 -2.08 16.82
C ALA A 65 -2.65 -0.81 15.97
N ASP A 66 -1.42 -0.32 16.02
CA ASP A 66 -0.91 0.83 15.30
C ASP A 66 0.14 0.40 14.26
N VAL A 67 0.25 1.16 13.17
CA VAL A 67 1.22 0.92 12.11
C VAL A 67 1.94 2.22 11.78
N GLY A 68 3.26 2.15 11.72
CA GLY A 68 4.15 3.30 11.63
C GLY A 68 4.71 3.74 12.99
N PRO A 69 5.36 4.91 13.08
CA PRO A 69 5.63 5.83 11.97
C PRO A 69 6.71 5.31 11.02
N PHE A 70 6.62 5.71 9.75
CA PHE A 70 7.62 5.38 8.71
C PHE A 70 8.44 6.60 8.30
N SER A 71 9.63 6.36 7.75
CA SER A 71 10.52 7.42 7.22
C SER A 71 10.11 7.96 5.86
N GLU A 72 9.11 7.35 5.23
CA GLU A 72 8.60 7.67 3.90
C GLU A 72 7.08 7.42 3.87
N ASP A 73 6.41 7.97 2.86
CA ASP A 73 4.98 7.79 2.64
C ASP A 73 4.68 6.32 2.29
N LYS A 74 3.57 5.78 2.82
CA LYS A 74 3.16 4.39 2.61
C LYS A 74 1.68 4.27 2.25
N LEU A 75 1.36 3.22 1.50
CA LEU A 75 0.00 2.71 1.38
C LEU A 75 -0.17 1.53 2.33
N ILE A 76 -1.22 1.56 3.15
CA ILE A 76 -1.54 0.50 4.10
C ILE A 76 -2.81 -0.21 3.63
N PHE A 77 -2.70 -1.51 3.37
CA PHE A 77 -3.85 -2.38 3.13
C PHE A 77 -4.09 -3.28 4.34
N VAL A 78 -5.35 -3.61 4.62
CA VAL A 78 -5.69 -4.58 5.66
C VAL A 78 -5.98 -5.93 5.02
N LEU A 79 -5.28 -6.95 5.49
CA LEU A 79 -5.42 -8.34 5.08
C LEU A 79 -6.12 -9.12 6.20
N THR A 80 -7.10 -9.94 5.84
CA THR A 80 -7.75 -10.87 6.78
C THR A 80 -7.87 -12.25 6.17
N GLY A 81 -7.58 -13.31 6.92
CA GLY A 81 -7.68 -14.69 6.42
C GLY A 81 -7.73 -15.72 7.55
N SER A 82 -7.70 -17.01 7.20
CA SER A 82 -7.63 -18.10 8.18
C SER A 82 -6.66 -19.20 7.74
N ILE A 83 -5.82 -19.66 8.67
CA ILE A 83 -4.89 -20.79 8.52
C ILE A 83 -4.95 -21.64 9.79
N HIS A 84 -4.93 -22.97 9.67
CA HIS A 84 -4.92 -23.90 10.81
C HIS A 84 -6.05 -23.67 11.83
N SER A 85 -7.25 -23.33 11.37
CA SER A 85 -8.42 -22.96 12.16
C SER A 85 -8.27 -21.68 12.99
N GLY A 86 -7.19 -20.91 12.78
CA GLY A 86 -6.96 -19.60 13.39
C GLY A 86 -7.20 -18.47 12.38
N TRP A 87 -7.95 -17.46 12.81
CA TRP A 87 -8.10 -16.20 12.08
C TRP A 87 -6.90 -15.31 12.30
N PHE A 88 -6.44 -14.64 11.23
CA PHE A 88 -5.39 -13.64 11.31
C PHE A 88 -5.81 -12.34 10.63
N SER A 89 -5.19 -11.25 11.05
CA SER A 89 -5.27 -9.96 10.38
C SER A 89 -3.88 -9.35 10.30
N SER A 90 -3.57 -8.66 9.21
CA SER A 90 -2.27 -8.01 9.04
C SER A 90 -2.41 -6.72 8.26
N ALA A 91 -1.58 -5.74 8.59
CA ALA A 91 -1.38 -4.55 7.77
C ALA A 91 -0.28 -4.86 6.76
N ILE A 92 -0.59 -4.72 5.47
CA ILE A 92 0.38 -4.79 4.39
C ILE A 92 0.89 -3.37 4.14
N ILE A 93 2.18 -3.17 4.29
CA ILE A 93 2.87 -1.89 4.13
C ILE A 93 3.47 -1.87 2.73
N VAL A 94 3.05 -0.89 1.94
CA VAL A 94 3.30 -0.84 0.50
C VAL A 94 3.93 0.49 0.11
N ASN A 95 4.91 0.43 -0.78
CA ASN A 95 5.46 1.61 -1.41
C ASN A 95 4.42 2.27 -2.34
N PRO A 96 4.04 3.54 -2.15
CA PRO A 96 3.00 4.18 -2.96
C PRO A 96 3.40 4.40 -4.41
N GLU A 97 4.70 4.43 -4.71
CA GLU A 97 5.23 4.69 -6.06
C GLU A 97 5.42 3.39 -6.85
N THR A 98 5.95 2.34 -6.22
CA THR A 98 6.27 1.07 -6.88
C THR A 98 5.20 -0.01 -6.71
N CYS A 99 4.25 0.19 -5.79
CA CYS A 99 3.28 -0.82 -5.35
C CYS A 99 3.91 -2.10 -4.77
N GLU A 100 5.19 -2.08 -4.41
CA GLU A 100 5.87 -3.23 -3.81
C GLU A 100 5.51 -3.38 -2.33
N ILE A 101 5.30 -4.63 -1.90
CA ILE A 101 5.16 -4.95 -0.48
C ILE A 101 6.52 -4.82 0.19
N GLU A 102 6.67 -3.83 1.07
CA GLU A 102 7.89 -3.60 1.84
C GLU A 102 7.86 -4.32 3.19
N GLY A 103 6.67 -4.62 3.71
CA GLY A 103 6.52 -5.31 4.97
C GLY A 103 5.07 -5.70 5.28
N MET A 104 4.92 -6.52 6.32
CA MET A 104 3.64 -6.86 6.91
C MET A 104 3.76 -6.81 8.42
N GLN A 105 2.74 -6.27 9.08
CA GLN A 105 2.64 -6.23 10.53
C GLN A 105 1.36 -6.97 10.94
N GLU A 106 1.48 -7.95 11.83
CA GLU A 106 0.32 -8.62 12.39
C GLU A 106 -0.51 -7.64 13.22
N ILE A 107 -1.83 -7.69 13.02
CA ILE A 107 -2.78 -6.91 13.79
C ILE A 107 -3.42 -7.93 14.73
N GLU A 108 -3.14 -7.86 16.03
CA GLU A 108 -3.66 -8.84 17.00
C GLU A 108 -5.18 -8.99 16.86
N SER A 109 -5.64 -10.22 16.69
CA SER A 109 -7.06 -10.59 16.73
C SER A 109 -7.53 -10.55 18.19
N GLU A 110 -8.63 -9.84 18.46
CA GLU A 110 -9.32 -9.89 19.77
C GLU A 110 -9.78 -11.30 20.13
#